data_AF-A0A4Q6I753-F1
#
_entry.id   AF-A0A4Q6I753-F1
#
_cell.length_a   1.000
_cell.length_b   1.000
_cell.length_c   1.000
_cell.angle_alpha   90.00
_cell.angle_beta   90.00
_cell.angle_gamma   90.00
#
_symmetry.space_group_name_H-M   'P 1'
#
loop_
_entity.id
_entity.type
_entity.pdbx_description
1 polymer ?
#
loop_
_entity_poly.entity_id
_entity_poly.type
_entity_poly.pdbx_seq_one_letter_code
_entity_poly.pdbx_strand_id
1 'polypeptide(L)'
;MNNILIITGPTASGKSKTSIKIAQDNNGIIVNCDSKQIYKEIPIITDQPKLNDHSVKHILYGYISVTQQYSVGLWIEDLKKEILSITYEKKLPIITGGSGMYINSIIYGLSQIPKIEDDVRYKTKKLFEDLGNKEFYTLLINKDPLAKCLHQNNSHKLLRAYEVIEQTGISIFSWKKNTIRQPIFNNFKLCVLLPPRDQVYKTINERFINMINTAVIEEIENLLSLNIPKHFPAMKAHGVPEIINYLENKISIDQAIEIAQKNTRHYAKRQYTWFKNQFPHASFYESKEQLLESIKNYQN
;
A
#
# COMPACT_ATOMS: atom_id res chain seq x y z
N MET A 1 -20.63 -8.19 19.09
CA MET A 1 -20.48 -7.36 17.88
C MET A 1 -18.99 -7.20 17.64
N ASN A 2 -18.45 -7.84 16.61
CA ASN A 2 -17.00 -7.85 16.40
C ASN A 2 -16.66 -6.69 15.45
N ASN A 3 -16.48 -5.51 16.05
CA ASN A 3 -16.18 -4.28 15.32
C ASN A 3 -14.74 -4.35 14.81
N ILE A 4 -14.51 -4.22 13.50
CA ILE A 4 -13.16 -4.07 12.94
C ILE A 4 -12.75 -2.61 13.07
N LEU A 5 -11.54 -2.34 13.56
CA LEU A 5 -10.99 -0.99 13.59
C LEU A 5 -10.01 -0.81 12.43
N ILE A 6 -10.23 0.21 11.60
CA ILE A 6 -9.33 0.56 10.51
C ILE A 6 -8.67 1.90 10.84
N ILE A 7 -7.35 1.90 11.01
CA ILE A 7 -6.56 3.10 11.28
C ILE A 7 -5.64 3.36 10.09
N THR A 8 -5.96 4.38 9.32
CA THR A 8 -5.17 4.80 8.16
C THR A 8 -4.58 6.19 8.33
N GLY A 9 -3.61 6.51 7.50
CA GLY A 9 -2.98 7.82 7.42
C GLY A 9 -1.71 7.78 6.57
N PRO A 10 -1.13 8.94 6.24
CA PRO A 10 0.10 9.02 5.47
C PRO A 10 1.23 8.26 6.17
N THR A 11 2.26 7.90 5.40
CA THR A 11 3.50 7.39 5.98
C THR A 11 4.03 8.37 7.03
N ALA A 12 4.62 7.85 8.11
CA ALA A 12 5.09 8.64 9.25
C ALA A 12 4.03 9.48 10.02
N SER A 13 2.73 9.25 9.82
CA SER A 13 1.67 9.90 10.63
C SER A 13 1.63 9.46 12.09
N GLY A 14 2.34 8.39 12.43
CA GLY A 14 2.30 7.76 13.75
C GLY A 14 1.18 6.75 13.94
N LYS A 15 0.44 6.39 12.88
CA LYS A 15 -0.60 5.35 12.89
C LYS A 15 -0.16 4.04 13.54
N SER A 16 1.07 3.58 13.31
CA SER A 16 1.58 2.33 13.90
C SER A 16 1.66 2.43 15.42
N LYS A 17 2.26 3.51 15.94
CA LYS A 17 2.35 3.76 17.39
C LYS A 17 0.96 3.84 18.04
N THR A 18 0.02 4.55 17.40
CA THR A 18 -1.35 4.64 17.89
C THR A 18 -2.08 3.30 17.85
N SER A 19 -1.88 2.50 16.80
CA SER A 19 -2.50 1.17 16.67
C SER A 19 -1.97 0.20 17.72
N ILE A 20 -0.66 0.22 18.02
CA ILE A 20 -0.05 -0.57 19.11
C ILE A 20 -0.68 -0.21 20.45
N LYS A 21 -0.79 1.09 20.76
CA LYS A 21 -1.41 1.52 22.02
C LYS A 21 -2.86 1.05 22.13
N ILE A 22 -3.65 1.19 21.07
CA ILE A 22 -5.04 0.71 21.06
C ILE A 22 -5.09 -0.81 21.19
N ALA A 23 -4.20 -1.55 20.54
CA ALA A 23 -4.16 -3.01 20.64
C ALA A 23 -3.87 -3.49 22.07
N GLN A 24 -2.91 -2.87 22.75
CA GLN A 24 -2.57 -3.17 24.13
C GLN A 24 -3.76 -2.93 25.07
N ASP A 25 -4.46 -1.81 24.89
CA ASP A 25 -5.59 -1.44 25.74
C ASP A 25 -6.85 -2.31 25.49
N ASN A 26 -6.90 -3.02 24.36
CA ASN A 26 -8.14 -3.67 23.87
C ASN A 26 -7.99 -5.13 23.45
N ASN A 27 -6.91 -5.79 23.88
CA ASN A 27 -6.59 -7.17 23.47
C ASN A 27 -6.68 -7.35 21.93
N GLY A 28 -6.09 -6.39 21.21
CA GLY A 28 -6.18 -6.29 19.76
C GLY A 28 -5.03 -7.00 19.04
N ILE A 29 -5.28 -7.35 17.78
CA ILE A 29 -4.27 -7.87 16.84
C ILE A 29 -4.14 -6.88 15.69
N ILE A 30 -2.90 -6.51 15.36
CA ILE A 30 -2.61 -5.58 14.28
C ILE A 30 -2.46 -6.32 12.97
N VAL A 31 -3.22 -5.89 11.97
CA VAL A 31 -3.26 -6.47 10.62
C VAL A 31 -2.74 -5.46 9.61
N ASN A 32 -1.69 -5.83 8.87
CA ASN A 32 -1.08 -4.95 7.88
C ASN A 32 -2.04 -4.58 6.73
N CYS A 33 -2.05 -3.31 6.36
CA CYS A 33 -2.74 -2.73 5.21
C CYS A 33 -1.80 -1.84 4.37
N ASP A 34 -0.56 -2.27 4.21
CA ASP A 34 0.43 -1.64 3.35
C ASP A 34 1.03 -2.63 2.33
N SER A 35 0.94 -2.26 1.05
CA SER A 35 1.36 -3.06 -0.10
C SER A 35 2.87 -3.29 -0.22
N LYS A 36 3.70 -2.59 0.55
CA LYS A 36 5.16 -2.81 0.60
C LYS A 36 5.57 -3.60 1.82
N GLN A 37 4.90 -3.40 2.95
CA GLN A 37 5.19 -4.10 4.21
C GLN A 37 4.80 -5.58 4.20
N ILE A 38 4.16 -6.08 3.13
CA ILE A 38 3.90 -7.52 2.94
C ILE A 38 5.16 -8.32 2.61
N TYR A 39 6.22 -7.67 2.08
CA TYR A 39 7.38 -8.35 1.52
C TYR A 39 8.43 -8.66 2.59
N LYS A 40 8.87 -9.92 2.66
CA LYS A 40 9.78 -10.42 3.71
C LYS A 40 11.22 -9.91 3.56
N GLU A 41 11.65 -9.57 2.34
CA GLU A 41 13.03 -9.19 2.03
C GLU A 41 13.31 -7.68 2.16
N ILE A 42 12.31 -6.86 2.50
CA ILE A 42 12.47 -5.41 2.67
C ILE A 42 11.87 -4.86 3.98
N PRO A 43 12.09 -5.49 5.15
CA PRO A 43 11.49 -5.07 6.41
C PRO A 43 11.89 -3.67 6.91
N ILE A 44 13.16 -3.30 6.76
CA ILE A 44 13.72 -2.04 7.27
C ILE A 44 13.26 -0.87 6.42
N ILE A 45 13.49 -0.90 5.09
CA ILE A 45 13.15 0.22 4.20
C ILE A 45 11.63 0.48 4.14
N THR A 46 10.82 -0.53 4.47
CA THR A 46 9.36 -0.40 4.55
C THR A 46 8.83 -0.14 5.96
N ASP A 47 9.70 0.05 6.96
CA ASP A 47 9.33 0.40 8.34
C ASP A 47 8.39 -0.64 8.97
N GLN A 48 8.67 -1.93 8.74
CA GLN A 48 7.92 -3.03 9.33
C GLN A 48 8.15 -3.09 10.85
N PRO A 49 7.13 -3.49 11.63
CA PRO A 49 7.31 -3.73 13.06
C PRO A 49 8.35 -4.84 13.27
N LYS A 50 9.17 -4.71 14.30
CA LYS A 50 10.09 -5.77 14.69
C LYS A 50 9.27 -6.95 15.22
N LEU A 51 9.30 -8.08 14.52
CA LEU A 51 8.47 -9.25 14.85
C LEU A 51 8.78 -9.88 16.22
N ASN A 52 9.92 -9.55 16.81
CA ASN A 52 10.31 -9.98 18.16
C ASN A 52 9.69 -9.10 19.27
N ASP A 53 8.97 -8.03 18.92
CA ASP A 53 8.18 -7.26 19.87
C ASP A 53 6.89 -8.03 20.21
N HIS A 54 6.94 -8.79 21.30
CA HIS A 54 5.83 -9.61 21.78
C HIS A 54 4.70 -8.80 22.43
N SER A 55 4.82 -7.47 22.54
CA SER A 55 3.80 -6.66 23.21
C SER A 55 2.46 -6.65 22.48
N VAL A 56 2.46 -6.79 21.14
CA VAL A 56 1.26 -6.88 20.30
C VAL A 56 1.53 -7.79 19.11
N LYS A 57 0.61 -8.72 18.83
CA LYS A 57 0.70 -9.59 17.65
C LYS A 57 0.46 -8.76 16.38
N HIS A 58 1.39 -8.85 15.44
CA HIS A 58 1.31 -8.27 14.11
C HIS A 58 1.22 -9.38 13.06
N ILE A 59 0.31 -9.25 12.10
CA ILE A 59 0.10 -10.24 11.03
C ILE A 59 0.01 -9.57 9.66
N LEU A 60 0.24 -10.37 8.61
CA LEU A 60 0.34 -9.92 7.21
C LEU A 60 1.50 -8.93 6.96
N TYR A 61 2.52 -8.95 7.82
CA TYR A 61 3.81 -8.29 7.60
C TYR A 61 4.83 -9.32 7.12
N GLY A 62 5.67 -8.95 6.15
CA GLY A 62 6.82 -9.75 5.74
C GLY A 62 6.53 -11.23 5.47
N TYR A 63 5.36 -11.56 4.92
CA TYR A 63 4.88 -12.94 4.77
C TYR A 63 4.90 -13.43 3.32
N ILE A 64 5.16 -12.52 2.37
CA ILE A 64 5.25 -12.82 0.94
C ILE A 64 6.68 -12.54 0.47
N SER A 65 7.21 -13.39 -0.41
CA SER A 65 8.51 -13.12 -1.06
C SER A 65 8.37 -12.07 -2.16
N VAL A 66 9.37 -11.21 -2.33
CA VAL A 66 9.46 -10.24 -3.44
C VAL A 66 9.41 -10.90 -4.82
N THR A 67 9.72 -12.19 -4.93
CA THR A 67 9.67 -12.97 -6.18
C THR A 67 8.25 -13.43 -6.54
N GLN A 68 7.34 -13.43 -5.57
CA GLN A 68 5.97 -13.88 -5.76
C GLN A 68 5.09 -12.75 -6.32
N GLN A 69 4.27 -13.08 -7.32
CA GLN A 69 3.21 -12.16 -7.75
C GLN A 69 2.17 -12.02 -6.64
N TYR A 70 1.91 -10.78 -6.23
CA TYR A 70 0.92 -10.50 -5.20
C TYR A 70 0.00 -9.34 -5.60
N SER A 71 -1.25 -9.39 -5.16
CA SER A 71 -2.27 -8.42 -5.55
C SER A 71 -3.20 -8.09 -4.39
N VAL A 72 -3.93 -6.98 -4.51
CA VAL A 72 -4.97 -6.61 -3.54
C VAL A 72 -6.08 -7.67 -3.42
N GLY A 73 -6.34 -8.44 -4.48
CA GLY A 73 -7.30 -9.56 -4.43
C GLY A 73 -6.83 -10.68 -3.51
N LEU A 74 -5.58 -11.12 -3.67
CA LEU A 74 -4.95 -12.12 -2.81
C LEU A 74 -4.86 -11.62 -1.35
N TRP A 75 -4.48 -10.35 -1.17
CA TRP A 75 -4.47 -9.74 0.16
C TRP A 75 -5.84 -9.74 0.84
N ILE A 76 -6.94 -9.52 0.11
CA ILE A 76 -8.29 -9.59 0.66
C ILE A 76 -8.63 -11.02 1.12
N GLU A 77 -8.20 -12.04 0.37
CA GLU A 77 -8.43 -13.44 0.76
C GLU A 77 -7.69 -13.77 2.06
N ASP A 78 -6.43 -13.37 2.18
CA ASP A 78 -5.64 -13.58 3.38
C ASP A 78 -6.19 -12.74 4.55
N LEU A 79 -6.55 -11.48 4.31
CA LEU A 79 -7.21 -10.61 5.29
C LEU A 79 -8.49 -11.24 5.84
N LYS A 80 -9.36 -11.79 4.99
CA LYS A 80 -10.61 -12.43 5.43
C LYS A 80 -10.34 -13.60 6.37
N LYS A 81 -9.38 -14.47 6.05
CA LYS A 81 -9.00 -15.61 6.89
C LYS A 81 -8.52 -15.14 8.27
N GLU A 82 -7.64 -14.14 8.28
CA GLU A 82 -7.10 -13.59 9.52
C GLU A 82 -8.16 -12.91 10.38
N ILE A 83 -9.02 -12.07 9.77
CA ILE A 83 -10.12 -11.42 10.50
C ILE A 83 -11.06 -12.46 11.12
N LEU A 84 -11.37 -13.55 10.40
CA LEU A 84 -12.19 -14.64 10.95
C LEU A 84 -11.51 -15.30 12.17
N SER A 85 -10.21 -15.58 12.09
CA SER A 85 -9.44 -16.16 13.20
C SER A 85 -9.41 -15.25 14.42
N ILE A 86 -9.08 -13.96 14.24
CA ILE A 86 -9.03 -12.96 15.32
C ILE A 86 -10.40 -12.84 16.00
N THR A 87 -11.45 -12.84 15.18
CA THR A 87 -12.84 -12.74 15.62
C THR A 87 -13.26 -13.97 16.43
N TYR A 88 -12.86 -15.17 16.01
CA TYR A 88 -13.08 -16.42 16.74
C TYR A 88 -12.37 -16.41 18.11
N GLU A 89 -11.16 -15.86 18.16
CA GLU A 89 -10.40 -15.64 19.41
C GLU A 89 -10.97 -14.52 20.30
N LYS A 90 -12.09 -13.87 19.91
CA LYS A 90 -12.69 -12.72 20.61
C LYS A 90 -11.73 -11.55 20.83
N LYS A 91 -10.79 -11.35 19.90
CA LYS A 91 -9.84 -10.23 19.89
C LYS A 91 -10.31 -9.13 18.95
N LEU A 92 -9.82 -7.91 19.15
CA LEU A 92 -10.13 -6.77 18.29
C LEU A 92 -9.22 -6.78 17.05
N PRO A 93 -9.75 -6.92 15.81
CA PRO A 93 -8.93 -6.76 14.63
C PRO A 93 -8.66 -5.27 14.35
N ILE A 94 -7.38 -4.89 14.29
CA ILE A 94 -6.94 -3.52 14.02
C ILE A 94 -6.18 -3.51 12.70
N ILE A 95 -6.86 -3.13 11.63
CA ILE A 95 -6.27 -3.00 10.29
C ILE A 95 -5.54 -1.65 10.23
N THR A 96 -4.22 -1.65 10.03
CA THR A 96 -3.42 -0.42 9.96
C THR A 96 -2.52 -0.37 8.73
N GLY A 97 -2.45 0.78 8.07
CA GLY A 97 -1.63 0.93 6.87
C GLY A 97 -1.93 2.22 6.11
N GLY A 98 -1.17 2.46 5.03
CA GLY A 98 -1.28 3.68 4.21
C GLY A 98 -1.62 3.42 2.74
N SER A 99 -1.83 2.16 2.35
CA SER A 99 -2.09 1.82 0.95
C SER A 99 -3.54 2.10 0.58
N GLY A 100 -3.77 3.25 -0.06
CA GLY A 100 -5.11 3.71 -0.42
C GLY A 100 -5.95 2.66 -1.17
N MET A 101 -5.36 1.95 -2.14
CA MET A 101 -6.06 0.88 -2.88
C MET A 101 -6.54 -0.26 -1.97
N TYR A 102 -5.75 -0.64 -0.96
CA TYR A 102 -6.13 -1.72 -0.04
C TYR A 102 -7.31 -1.27 0.83
N ILE A 103 -7.24 -0.05 1.37
CA ILE A 103 -8.32 0.51 2.19
C ILE A 103 -9.58 0.72 1.35
N ASN A 104 -9.44 1.23 0.11
CA ASN A 104 -10.54 1.37 -0.84
C ASN A 104 -11.22 0.03 -1.10
N SER A 105 -10.42 -1.02 -1.27
CA SER A 105 -10.92 -2.37 -1.51
C SER A 105 -11.67 -2.94 -0.31
N ILE A 106 -11.32 -2.58 0.93
CA ILE A 106 -12.11 -2.95 2.11
C ILE A 106 -13.47 -2.25 2.10
N ILE A 107 -13.48 -0.95 1.84
CA ILE A 107 -14.68 -0.10 1.98
C ILE A 107 -15.66 -0.33 0.83
N TYR A 108 -15.16 -0.49 -0.39
CA TYR A 108 -16.00 -0.57 -1.59
C TYR A 108 -15.89 -1.91 -2.30
N GLY A 109 -15.08 -2.85 -1.84
CA GLY A 109 -14.83 -4.09 -2.56
C GLY A 109 -14.03 -3.90 -3.85
N LEU A 110 -13.86 -4.99 -4.59
CA LEU A 110 -13.20 -4.99 -5.90
C LEU A 110 -14.22 -5.21 -7.02
N SER A 111 -13.88 -4.72 -8.21
CA SER A 111 -14.61 -5.15 -9.42
C SER A 111 -14.34 -6.62 -9.69
N GLN A 112 -15.36 -7.36 -10.11
CA GLN A 112 -15.27 -8.80 -10.41
C GLN A 112 -14.65 -9.03 -11.80
N ILE A 113 -13.45 -8.51 -12.00
CA ILE A 113 -12.68 -8.71 -13.23
C ILE A 113 -12.04 -10.11 -13.14
N PRO A 114 -12.20 -10.98 -14.16
CA PRO A 114 -11.53 -12.27 -14.20
C PRO A 114 -10.02 -12.16 -14.00
N LYS A 115 -9.41 -13.23 -13.47
CA LYS A 115 -7.94 -13.31 -13.38
C LYS A 115 -7.37 -13.21 -14.79
N ILE A 116 -6.51 -12.22 -15.00
CA ILE A 116 -5.77 -12.09 -16.26
C ILE A 116 -4.62 -13.10 -16.26
N GLU A 117 -4.54 -13.88 -17.34
CA GLU A 117 -3.55 -14.91 -17.57
C GLU A 117 -2.15 -14.30 -17.72
N ASP A 118 -1.13 -15.04 -17.27
CA ASP A 118 0.24 -14.55 -17.27
C ASP A 118 0.78 -14.31 -18.69
N ASP A 119 0.33 -15.10 -19.68
CA ASP A 119 0.70 -14.90 -21.09
C ASP A 119 0.17 -13.56 -21.64
N VAL A 120 -1.08 -13.20 -21.33
CA VAL A 120 -1.66 -11.90 -21.72
C VAL A 120 -0.87 -10.76 -21.09
N ARG A 121 -0.52 -10.87 -19.80
CA ARG A 121 0.30 -9.87 -19.11
C ARG A 121 1.68 -9.74 -19.73
N TYR A 122 2.32 -10.87 -20.03
CA TYR A 122 3.65 -10.90 -20.65
C TYR A 122 3.63 -10.24 -22.03
N LYS A 123 2.69 -10.63 -22.90
CA LYS A 123 2.54 -10.05 -24.24
C LYS A 123 2.23 -8.55 -24.18
N THR A 124 1.30 -8.14 -23.31
CA THR A 124 0.93 -6.73 -23.14
C THR A 124 2.13 -5.90 -22.70
N LYS A 125 2.92 -6.44 -21.77
CA LYS A 125 4.13 -5.76 -21.29
C LYS A 125 5.18 -5.63 -22.37
N LYS A 126 5.45 -6.71 -23.12
CA LYS A 126 6.41 -6.68 -24.23
C LYS A 126 6.00 -5.63 -25.27
N LEU A 127 4.71 -5.62 -25.63
CA LEU A 127 4.14 -4.62 -26.53
C LEU A 127 4.31 -3.18 -26.01
N PHE A 128 4.11 -2.97 -24.71
CA PHE A 128 4.33 -1.67 -24.09
C PHE A 128 5.81 -1.25 -24.11
N GLU A 129 6.74 -2.18 -23.90
CA GLU A 129 8.18 -1.93 -23.96
C GLU A 129 8.63 -1.58 -25.39
N ASP A 130 8.08 -2.27 -26.40
CA ASP A 130 8.40 -2.04 -27.81
C ASP A 130 7.84 -0.70 -28.34
N LEU A 131 6.63 -0.32 -27.93
CA LEU A 131 5.96 0.90 -28.41
C LEU A 131 6.32 2.15 -27.61
N GLY A 132 6.55 2.02 -26.31
CA GLY A 132 6.60 3.15 -25.39
C GLY A 132 5.22 3.73 -25.04
N ASN A 133 5.20 4.70 -24.11
CA ASN A 133 3.94 5.17 -23.49
C ASN A 133 2.94 5.78 -24.47
N LYS A 134 3.40 6.63 -25.40
CA LYS A 134 2.53 7.46 -26.23
C LYS A 134 1.81 6.60 -27.28
N GLU A 135 2.57 5.79 -27.99
CA GLU A 135 2.11 4.87 -29.02
C GLU A 135 1.21 3.79 -28.40
N PHE A 136 1.58 3.24 -27.24
CA PHE A 136 0.74 2.29 -26.51
C PHE A 136 -0.57 2.93 -26.02
N TYR A 137 -0.54 4.19 -25.58
CA TYR A 137 -1.76 4.91 -25.19
C TYR A 137 -2.72 5.08 -26.38
N THR A 138 -2.20 5.47 -27.55
CA THR A 138 -3.00 5.56 -28.79
C THR A 138 -3.59 4.20 -29.16
N LEU A 139 -2.78 3.14 -29.10
CA LEU A 139 -3.26 1.77 -29.35
C LEU A 139 -4.38 1.38 -28.40
N LEU A 140 -4.21 1.63 -27.10
CA LEU A 140 -5.21 1.35 -26.08
C LEU A 140 -6.51 2.11 -26.35
N ILE A 141 -6.47 3.41 -26.68
CA ILE A 141 -7.68 4.19 -26.93
C ILE A 141 -8.44 3.68 -28.14
N ASN A 142 -7.73 3.27 -29.20
CA ASN A 142 -8.37 2.73 -30.39
C ASN A 142 -9.10 1.43 -30.09
N LYS A 143 -8.57 0.61 -29.17
CA LYS A 143 -9.19 -0.64 -28.71
C LYS A 143 -10.27 -0.42 -27.65
N ASP A 144 -10.04 0.49 -26.70
CA ASP A 144 -10.91 0.87 -25.58
C ASP A 144 -11.11 2.40 -25.52
N PRO A 145 -12.12 2.96 -26.21
CA PRO A 145 -12.38 4.39 -26.17
C PRO A 145 -12.68 4.94 -24.76
N LEU A 146 -13.13 4.11 -23.81
CA LEU A 146 -13.37 4.52 -22.42
C LEU A 146 -12.05 4.81 -21.68
N ALA A 147 -10.93 4.28 -22.16
CA ALA A 147 -9.61 4.50 -21.59
C ALA A 147 -9.05 5.92 -21.84
N LYS A 148 -9.73 6.77 -22.63
CA LYS A 148 -9.36 8.19 -22.82
C LYS A 148 -9.29 9.00 -21.52
N CYS A 149 -9.93 8.55 -20.46
CA CYS A 149 -9.84 9.18 -19.13
C CYS A 149 -8.49 8.92 -18.43
N LEU A 150 -7.66 8.01 -18.94
CA LEU A 150 -6.34 7.72 -18.39
C LEU A 150 -5.31 8.72 -18.90
N HIS A 151 -4.35 9.06 -18.05
CA HIS A 151 -3.21 9.86 -18.46
C HIS A 151 -2.16 8.97 -19.13
N GLN A 152 -1.62 9.40 -20.29
CA GLN A 152 -0.64 8.63 -21.09
C GLN A 152 0.62 8.21 -20.31
N ASN A 153 1.05 8.99 -19.31
CA ASN A 153 2.21 8.66 -18.48
C ASN A 153 1.90 7.68 -17.33
N ASN A 154 0.66 7.20 -17.20
CA ASN A 154 0.28 6.26 -16.15
C ASN A 154 0.37 4.81 -16.65
N SER A 155 1.59 4.36 -16.94
CA SER A 155 1.90 3.05 -17.52
C SER A 155 1.18 1.89 -16.82
N HIS A 156 1.12 1.88 -15.49
CA HIS A 156 0.41 0.84 -14.73
C HIS A 156 -1.08 0.79 -15.05
N LYS A 157 -1.76 1.95 -15.18
CA LYS A 157 -3.18 1.96 -15.55
C LYS A 157 -3.40 1.61 -17.02
N LEU A 158 -2.48 1.98 -17.90
CA LEU A 158 -2.54 1.65 -19.32
C LEU A 158 -2.40 0.14 -19.54
N LEU A 159 -1.33 -0.45 -19.01
CA LEU A 159 -1.11 -1.90 -19.04
C LEU A 159 -2.32 -2.65 -18.51
N ARG A 160 -2.83 -2.25 -17.34
CA ARG A 160 -3.98 -2.92 -16.72
C ARG A 160 -5.26 -2.80 -17.54
N ALA A 161 -5.51 -1.65 -18.17
CA ALA A 161 -6.68 -1.47 -19.02
C ALA A 161 -6.58 -2.33 -20.29
N TYR A 162 -5.39 -2.36 -20.89
CA TYR A 162 -5.11 -3.17 -22.07
C TYR A 162 -5.25 -4.66 -21.79
N GLU A 163 -4.58 -5.17 -20.74
CA GLU A 163 -4.70 -6.56 -20.27
C GLU A 163 -6.15 -7.03 -20.15
N VAL A 164 -7.00 -6.19 -19.56
CA VAL A 164 -8.40 -6.54 -19.29
C VAL A 164 -9.21 -6.58 -20.59
N ILE A 165 -9.10 -5.57 -21.45
CA ILE A 165 -9.85 -5.58 -22.71
C ILE A 165 -9.31 -6.61 -23.70
N GLU A 166 -8.00 -6.88 -23.68
CA GLU A 166 -7.37 -7.91 -24.51
C GLU A 166 -7.92 -9.29 -24.20
N GLN A 167 -7.98 -9.66 -22.92
CA GLN A 167 -8.46 -10.98 -22.52
C GLN A 167 -9.99 -11.10 -22.54
N THR A 168 -10.70 -10.07 -22.08
CA THR A 168 -12.14 -10.19 -21.84
C THR A 168 -13.01 -9.61 -22.95
N GLY A 169 -12.41 -8.83 -23.87
CA GLY A 169 -13.16 -8.01 -24.83
C GLY A 169 -13.97 -6.87 -24.20
N ILE A 170 -13.98 -6.76 -22.87
CA ILE A 170 -14.78 -5.79 -22.11
C ILE A 170 -13.84 -4.82 -21.42
N SER A 171 -14.11 -3.52 -21.60
CA SER A 171 -13.34 -2.46 -20.94
C SER A 171 -13.33 -2.60 -19.41
N ILE A 172 -12.17 -2.33 -18.80
CA ILE A 172 -12.05 -2.23 -17.33
C ILE A 172 -13.02 -1.19 -16.73
N PHE A 173 -13.39 -0.16 -17.48
CA PHE A 173 -14.34 0.86 -17.03
C PHE A 173 -15.77 0.33 -17.01
N SER A 174 -16.13 -0.50 -17.99
CA SER A 174 -17.42 -1.20 -18.02
C SER A 174 -17.54 -2.18 -16.85
N TRP A 175 -16.49 -2.97 -16.56
CA TRP A 175 -16.44 -3.82 -15.37
C TRP A 175 -16.65 -3.02 -14.09
N LYS A 176 -16.03 -1.84 -13.97
CA LYS A 176 -16.20 -0.98 -12.79
C LYS A 176 -17.61 -0.45 -12.64
N LYS A 177 -18.25 -0.05 -13.74
CA LYS A 177 -19.62 0.48 -13.75
C LYS A 177 -20.66 -0.61 -13.44
N ASN A 178 -20.46 -1.82 -13.96
CA ASN A 178 -21.43 -2.90 -13.89
C ASN A 178 -21.25 -3.80 -12.67
N THR A 179 -20.16 -3.66 -11.89
CA THR A 179 -20.00 -4.41 -10.65
C THR A 179 -20.75 -3.72 -9.52
N ILE A 180 -21.71 -4.41 -8.90
CA ILE A 180 -22.23 -4.02 -7.59
C ILE A 180 -21.12 -4.30 -6.57
N ARG A 181 -20.51 -3.21 -6.13
CA ARG A 181 -19.39 -3.19 -5.20
C ARG A 181 -19.92 -3.13 -3.77
N GLN A 182 -19.48 -4.07 -2.94
CA GLN A 182 -19.87 -4.13 -1.54
C GLN A 182 -18.63 -4.08 -0.63
N PRO A 183 -18.73 -3.47 0.56
CA PRO A 183 -17.68 -3.56 1.55
C PRO A 183 -17.30 -5.01 1.83
N ILE A 184 -16.01 -5.26 2.06
CA ILE A 184 -15.50 -6.60 2.38
C ILE A 184 -16.00 -7.06 3.75
N PHE A 185 -16.22 -6.11 4.66
CA PHE A 185 -16.75 -6.35 5.99
C PHE A 185 -17.96 -5.47 6.26
N ASN A 186 -18.98 -6.04 6.90
CA ASN A 186 -20.25 -5.35 7.16
C ASN A 186 -20.17 -4.34 8.32
N ASN A 187 -19.16 -4.44 9.18
CA ASN A 187 -19.06 -3.61 10.38
C ASN A 187 -17.61 -3.23 10.67
N PHE A 188 -17.27 -1.98 10.40
CA PHE A 188 -15.96 -1.42 10.70
C PHE A 188 -16.04 0.06 11.06
N LYS A 189 -15.10 0.52 11.89
CA LYS A 189 -14.87 1.95 12.16
C LYS A 189 -13.62 2.38 11.40
N LEU A 190 -13.77 3.39 10.53
CA LEU A 190 -12.66 3.97 9.76
C LEU A 190 -12.18 5.27 10.40
N CYS A 191 -10.94 5.24 10.89
CA CYS A 191 -10.25 6.38 11.47
C CYS A 191 -9.08 6.80 10.56
N VAL A 192 -9.04 8.07 10.16
CA VAL A 192 -7.99 8.64 9.31
C VAL A 192 -7.17 9.64 10.13
N LEU A 193 -5.94 9.26 10.48
CA LEU A 193 -4.99 10.12 11.19
C LEU A 193 -4.22 10.99 10.19
N LEU A 194 -4.49 12.30 10.19
CA LEU A 194 -3.90 13.31 9.32
C LEU A 194 -3.24 14.44 10.14
N PRO A 195 -2.06 14.23 10.74
CA PRO A 195 -1.38 15.28 11.49
C PRO A 195 -0.97 16.47 10.61
N PRO A 196 -0.51 17.58 11.20
CA PRO A 196 0.12 18.67 10.45
C PRO A 196 1.27 18.17 9.57
N ARG A 197 1.35 18.67 8.33
CA ARG A 197 2.28 18.13 7.31
C ARG A 197 3.74 18.33 7.68
N ASP A 198 4.06 19.45 8.30
CA ASP A 198 5.38 19.80 8.82
C ASP A 198 5.90 18.76 9.83
N GLN A 199 5.04 18.31 10.74
CA GLN A 199 5.38 17.24 11.69
C GLN A 199 5.64 15.90 10.99
N VAL A 200 4.80 15.56 10.01
CA VAL A 200 4.98 14.34 9.21
C VAL A 200 6.26 14.41 8.38
N TYR A 201 6.59 15.56 7.79
CA TYR A 201 7.81 15.74 7.01
C TYR A 201 9.07 15.66 7.87
N LYS A 202 9.04 16.25 9.07
CA LYS A 202 10.12 16.08 10.05
C LYS A 202 10.35 14.61 10.38
N THR A 203 9.26 13.88 10.68
CA THR A 203 9.32 12.44 10.99
C THR A 203 9.84 11.61 9.80
N ILE A 204 9.43 11.94 8.57
CA ILE A 204 9.95 11.29 7.35
C ILE A 204 11.45 11.45 7.24
N ASN A 205 11.95 12.68 7.46
CA ASN A 205 13.36 12.99 7.31
C ASN A 205 14.21 12.24 8.35
N GLU A 206 13.81 12.33 9.62
CA GLU A 206 14.45 11.64 10.74
C GLU A 206 14.44 10.13 10.53
N ARG A 207 13.30 9.55 10.11
CA ARG A 207 13.18 8.11 9.90
C ARG A 207 14.16 7.59 8.85
N PHE A 208 14.35 8.30 7.74
CA PHE A 208 15.26 7.85 6.70
C PHE A 208 16.72 7.90 7.17
N ILE A 209 17.11 8.95 7.90
CA ILE A 209 18.44 9.03 8.53
C ILE A 209 18.66 7.85 9.48
N ASN A 210 17.66 7.55 10.31
CA ASN A 210 17.72 6.39 11.20
C ASN A 210 17.85 5.06 10.44
N MET A 211 17.17 4.90 9.31
CA MET A 211 17.29 3.70 8.47
C MET A 211 18.72 3.53 7.94
N ILE A 212 19.37 4.61 7.49
CA ILE A 212 20.78 4.55 7.02
C ILE A 212 21.73 4.11 8.14
N ASN A 213 21.45 4.50 9.38
CA ASN A 213 22.22 4.06 10.56
C ASN A 213 21.89 2.62 11.02
N THR A 214 21.10 1.88 10.24
CA THR A 214 20.78 0.46 10.46
C THR A 214 21.21 -0.38 9.25
N ALA A 215 20.90 -1.68 9.23
CA ALA A 215 21.24 -2.59 8.14
C ALA A 215 20.42 -2.38 6.85
N VAL A 216 19.91 -1.17 6.57
CA VAL A 216 19.10 -0.92 5.37
C VAL A 216 19.91 -1.04 4.08
N ILE A 217 21.20 -0.68 4.10
CA ILE A 217 22.07 -0.80 2.93
C ILE A 217 22.26 -2.29 2.59
N GLU A 218 22.60 -3.10 3.59
CA GLU A 218 22.71 -4.55 3.48
C GLU A 218 21.38 -5.20 3.01
N GLU A 219 20.24 -4.72 3.51
CA GLU A 219 18.92 -5.15 3.02
C GLU A 219 18.76 -4.93 1.52
N ILE A 220 19.18 -3.77 1.00
CA ILE A 220 19.07 -3.47 -0.44
C ILE A 220 20.11 -4.26 -1.26
N GLU A 221 21.31 -4.49 -0.74
CA GLU A 221 22.30 -5.38 -1.37
C GLU A 221 21.75 -6.81 -1.50
N ASN A 222 21.16 -7.34 -0.42
CA ASN A 222 20.51 -8.64 -0.42
C ASN A 222 19.33 -8.68 -1.39
N LEU A 223 18.50 -7.64 -1.45
CA LEU A 223 17.42 -7.54 -2.44
C LEU A 223 17.94 -7.58 -3.88
N LEU A 224 19.04 -6.88 -4.18
CA LEU A 224 19.67 -6.87 -5.50
C LEU A 224 20.21 -8.25 -5.89
N SER A 225 20.76 -9.00 -4.94
CA SER A 225 21.27 -10.36 -5.18
C SER A 225 20.21 -11.34 -5.70
N LEU A 226 18.92 -11.08 -5.44
CA LEU A 226 17.80 -11.89 -5.91
C LEU A 226 17.50 -11.70 -7.40
N ASN A 227 18.15 -10.73 -8.07
CA ASN A 227 18.00 -10.46 -9.50
C ASN A 227 16.53 -10.28 -9.95
N ILE A 228 15.69 -9.71 -9.09
CA ILE A 228 14.29 -9.48 -9.43
C ILE A 228 14.15 -8.33 -10.43
N PRO A 229 13.14 -8.37 -11.32
CA PRO A 229 12.98 -7.32 -12.31
C PRO A 229 12.70 -5.94 -11.67
N LYS A 230 13.36 -4.88 -12.16
CA LYS A 230 13.23 -3.49 -11.66
C LYS A 230 11.80 -2.95 -11.61
N HIS A 231 10.88 -3.52 -12.40
CA HIS A 231 9.48 -3.09 -12.41
C HIS A 231 8.64 -3.67 -11.27
N PHE A 232 9.17 -4.64 -10.52
CA PHE A 232 8.46 -5.31 -9.42
C PHE A 232 8.13 -4.33 -8.30
N PRO A 233 7.05 -4.57 -7.53
CA PRO A 233 6.60 -3.62 -6.50
C PRO A 233 7.65 -3.31 -5.44
N ALA A 234 8.46 -4.28 -5.02
CA ALA A 234 9.51 -4.11 -4.01
C ALA A 234 10.59 -3.12 -4.46
N MET A 235 11.05 -3.24 -5.72
CA MET A 235 12.05 -2.36 -6.34
C MET A 235 11.60 -0.89 -6.46
N LYS A 236 10.30 -0.63 -6.29
CA LYS A 236 9.69 0.71 -6.35
C LYS A 236 9.31 1.25 -4.97
N ALA A 237 9.64 0.56 -3.88
CA ALA A 237 9.44 1.10 -2.54
C ALA A 237 10.30 2.37 -2.36
N HIS A 238 9.77 3.37 -1.65
CA HIS A 238 10.48 4.62 -1.45
C HIS A 238 11.79 4.39 -0.70
N GLY A 239 12.90 4.89 -1.24
CA GLY A 239 14.24 4.67 -0.70
C GLY A 239 15.00 3.54 -1.39
N VAL A 240 14.32 2.54 -1.97
CA VAL A 240 14.98 1.44 -2.68
C VAL A 240 15.71 1.96 -3.93
N PRO A 241 15.08 2.67 -4.89
CA PRO A 241 15.79 3.21 -6.05
C PRO A 241 16.95 4.14 -5.68
N GLU A 242 16.79 4.92 -4.61
CA GLU A 242 17.79 5.87 -4.15
C GLU A 242 19.02 5.16 -3.57
N ILE A 243 18.83 4.14 -2.73
CA ILE A 243 19.93 3.33 -2.20
C ILE A 243 20.62 2.54 -3.31
N ILE A 244 19.87 2.01 -4.29
CA ILE A 244 20.47 1.33 -5.45
C ILE A 244 21.39 2.27 -6.22
N ASN A 245 20.97 3.51 -6.49
CA ASN A 245 21.84 4.48 -7.19
C ASN A 245 23.11 4.80 -6.39
N TYR A 246 23.04 4.82 -5.06
CA TYR A 246 24.21 4.95 -4.20
C TYR A 246 25.13 3.73 -4.32
N LEU A 247 24.60 2.51 -4.22
CA LEU A 247 25.35 1.26 -4.38
C LEU A 247 26.02 1.14 -5.77
N GLU A 248 25.39 1.68 -6.80
CA GLU A 248 25.92 1.76 -8.17
C GLU A 248 26.92 2.93 -8.36
N ASN A 249 27.33 3.63 -7.30
CA ASN A 249 28.22 4.80 -7.32
C ASN A 249 27.76 5.96 -8.23
N LYS A 250 26.46 6.08 -8.49
CA LYS A 250 25.89 7.15 -9.33
C LYS A 250 25.65 8.45 -8.57
N ILE A 251 25.40 8.35 -7.26
CA ILE A 251 25.15 9.46 -6.34
C ILE A 251 25.82 9.18 -5.00
N SER A 252 26.08 10.23 -4.22
CA SER A 252 26.54 10.08 -2.83
C SER A 252 25.42 9.59 -1.91
N ILE A 253 25.78 9.09 -0.72
CA ILE A 253 24.80 8.70 0.29
C ILE A 253 23.92 9.89 0.73
N ASP A 254 24.52 11.08 0.85
CA ASP A 254 23.78 12.30 1.21
C ASP A 254 22.73 12.67 0.14
N GLN A 255 23.11 12.53 -1.14
CA GLN A 255 22.19 12.74 -2.25
C GLN A 255 21.06 11.70 -2.25
N ALA A 256 21.37 10.43 -1.98
CA ALA A 256 20.36 9.37 -1.87
C ALA A 256 19.36 9.68 -0.74
N ILE A 257 19.84 10.12 0.42
CA ILE A 257 19.01 10.57 1.55
C ILE A 257 18.09 11.72 1.13
N GLU A 258 18.64 12.77 0.54
CA GLU A 258 17.86 13.95 0.14
C GLU A 258 16.72 13.59 -0.83
N ILE A 259 17.04 12.78 -1.85
CA ILE A 259 16.09 12.35 -2.88
C ILE A 259 15.01 11.45 -2.25
N ALA A 260 15.39 10.49 -1.41
CA ALA A 260 14.45 9.56 -0.78
C ALA A 260 13.49 10.30 0.15
N GLN A 261 14.00 11.23 0.96
CA GLN A 261 13.18 12.08 1.81
C GLN A 261 12.20 12.92 0.99
N LYS A 262 12.68 13.58 -0.09
CA LYS A 262 11.85 14.37 -1.00
C LYS A 262 10.72 13.54 -1.62
N ASN A 263 11.05 12.36 -2.14
CA ASN A 263 10.08 11.46 -2.77
C ASN A 263 9.06 10.93 -1.76
N THR A 264 9.49 10.64 -0.54
CA THR A 264 8.61 10.21 0.55
C THR A 264 7.67 11.33 1.01
N ARG A 265 8.14 12.58 1.08
CA ARG A 265 7.27 13.76 1.34
C ARG A 265 6.23 13.96 0.24
N HIS A 266 6.63 13.82 -1.04
CA HIS A 266 5.69 13.86 -2.15
C HIS A 266 4.64 12.73 -2.07
N TYR A 267 5.05 11.53 -1.68
CA TYR A 267 4.14 10.43 -1.45
C TYR A 267 3.15 10.71 -0.31
N ALA A 268 3.63 11.19 0.84
CA ALA A 268 2.78 11.61 1.95
C ALA A 268 1.77 12.67 1.51
N LYS A 269 2.20 13.71 0.79
CA LYS A 269 1.31 14.74 0.22
C LYS A 269 0.19 14.12 -0.63
N ARG A 270 0.53 13.17 -1.51
CA ARG A 270 -0.49 12.44 -2.31
C ARG A 270 -1.44 11.66 -1.43
N GLN A 271 -0.96 11.01 -0.37
CA GLN A 271 -1.81 10.29 0.59
C GLN A 271 -2.80 11.23 1.30
N TYR A 272 -2.40 12.44 1.73
CA TYR A 272 -3.33 13.42 2.30
C TYR A 272 -4.48 13.73 1.34
N THR A 273 -4.16 14.08 0.09
CA THR A 273 -5.17 14.37 -0.93
C THR A 273 -6.06 13.16 -1.19
N TRP A 274 -5.46 11.97 -1.30
CA TRP A 274 -6.18 10.75 -1.60
C TRP A 274 -7.17 10.39 -0.48
N PHE A 275 -6.76 10.41 0.79
CA PHE A 275 -7.66 10.08 1.90
C PHE A 275 -8.82 11.07 2.04
N LYS A 276 -8.56 12.38 1.92
CA LYS A 276 -9.62 13.40 1.99
C LYS A 276 -10.66 13.24 0.89
N ASN A 277 -10.21 12.94 -0.34
CA ASN A 277 -11.10 12.85 -1.49
C ASN A 277 -11.83 11.51 -1.61
N GLN A 278 -11.21 10.42 -1.15
CA GLN A 278 -11.77 9.08 -1.33
C GLN A 278 -12.65 8.65 -0.17
N PHE A 279 -12.47 9.21 1.03
CA PHE A 279 -13.23 8.84 2.22
C PHE A 279 -13.89 10.06 2.88
N PRO A 280 -14.77 10.80 2.19
CA PRO A 280 -15.37 12.03 2.72
C PRO A 280 -16.20 11.80 3.99
N HIS A 281 -16.66 10.57 4.23
CA HIS A 281 -17.46 10.20 5.41
C HIS A 281 -16.65 9.54 6.54
N ALA A 282 -15.32 9.52 6.44
CA ALA A 282 -14.47 8.97 7.49
C ALA A 282 -14.35 9.93 8.68
N SER A 283 -14.00 9.39 9.86
CA SER A 283 -13.58 10.21 11.00
C SER A 283 -12.12 10.63 10.82
N PHE A 284 -11.86 11.93 10.76
CA PHE A 284 -10.54 12.50 10.62
C PHE A 284 -10.00 13.00 11.95
N TYR A 285 -8.72 12.75 12.21
CA TYR A 285 -8.04 13.13 13.44
C TYR A 285 -6.74 13.83 13.11
N GLU A 286 -6.46 14.97 13.74
CA GLU A 286 -5.24 15.75 13.52
C GLU A 286 -4.14 15.38 14.50
N SER A 287 -4.44 14.61 15.54
CA SER A 287 -3.45 14.13 16.50
C SER A 287 -3.74 12.71 16.97
N LYS A 288 -2.72 12.09 17.57
CA LYS A 288 -2.84 10.73 18.12
C LYS A 288 -3.73 10.72 19.35
N GLU A 289 -3.68 11.80 20.12
CA GLU A 289 -4.43 12.01 21.35
C GLU A 289 -5.93 12.06 21.06
N GLN A 290 -6.32 12.87 20.06
CA GLN A 290 -7.71 12.92 19.58
C GLN A 290 -8.22 11.56 19.11
N LEU A 291 -7.40 10.83 18.35
CA LEU A 291 -7.75 9.49 17.89
C LEU A 291 -7.94 8.54 19.08
N LEU A 292 -6.99 8.48 20.01
CA LEU A 292 -7.06 7.62 21.20
C LEU A 292 -8.29 7.91 22.07
N GLU A 293 -8.60 9.18 22.31
CA GLU A 293 -9.78 9.60 23.06
C GLU A 293 -11.08 9.14 22.40
N SER A 294 -11.17 9.26 21.07
CA SER A 294 -12.35 8.82 20.32
C SER A 294 -12.58 7.30 20.30
N ILE A 295 -11.53 6.52 20.56
CA ILE A 295 -11.64 5.06 20.68
C ILE A 295 -12.14 4.69 22.08
N LYS A 296 -11.65 5.36 23.13
CA LYS A 296 -12.15 5.16 24.50
C LYS A 296 -13.65 5.43 24.59
N ASN A 297 -14.12 6.53 24.00
CA ASN A 297 -15.54 6.91 23.99
C ASN A 297 -16.43 6.01 23.12
N TYR A 298 -15.85 5.17 22.27
CA TYR A 298 -16.60 4.24 21.42
C TYR A 298 -16.92 2.91 22.11
N GLN A 299 -16.27 2.66 23.25
CA GLN A 299 -16.39 1.41 24.00
C GLN A 299 -17.24 1.54 25.27
N ASN A 300 -17.49 2.78 25.70
CA ASN A 300 -18.48 3.13 26.72
C ASN A 300 -19.85 3.33 26.07
#